data_AF-Q3KTJ4-F1
#
_entry.id   AF-Q3KTJ4-F1
#
_cell.length_a   1.000
_cell.length_b   1.000
_cell.length_c   1.000
_cell.angle_alpha   90.00
_cell.angle_beta   90.00
_cell.angle_gamma   90.00
#
_symmetry.space_group_name_H-M   'P 1'
#
loop_
_entity.id
_entity.type
_entity.pdbx_description
1 polymer ?
#
loop_
_entity_poly.entity_id
_entity_poly.type
_entity_poly.pdbx_seq_one_letter_code
_entity_poly.pdbx_strand_id
1 'polypeptide(L)' 'MGAWSYVQPRVNHLIFKTMPGRLHNKILFAGRQPSAATAAGNKAMHLMEISHYLKNALSLS' A
#
# COMPACT_ATOMS: atom_id res chain seq x y z
N MET A 1 3.50 -8.42 -3.77
CA MET A 1 2.41 -9.15 -4.46
C MET A 1 1.29 -8.19 -4.82
N GLY A 2 0.44 -8.54 -5.79
CA GLY A 2 -0.67 -7.69 -6.25
C GLY A 2 -0.23 -6.59 -7.24
N ALA A 3 -1.12 -5.62 -7.47
CA ALA A 3 -0.96 -4.63 -8.54
C ALA A 3 0.03 -3.49 -8.22
N TRP A 4 0.58 -3.42 -6.99
CA TRP A 4 1.36 -2.27 -6.52
C TRP A 4 2.51 -1.87 -7.46
N SER A 5 3.38 -2.82 -7.84
CA SER A 5 4.53 -2.55 -8.71
C SER A 5 4.13 -2.03 -10.10
N TYR A 6 2.92 -2.35 -10.56
CA TYR A 6 2.39 -1.85 -11.82
C TYR A 6 1.72 -0.48 -11.64
N VAL A 7 0.91 -0.31 -10.59
CA VAL A 7 0.05 0.86 -10.39
C VAL A 7 0.84 2.06 -9.83
N GLN A 8 1.75 1.84 -8.88
CA GLN A 8 2.47 2.90 -8.18
C GLN A 8 3.17 3.92 -9.10
N PRO A 9 3.98 3.52 -10.07
CA PRO A 9 4.65 4.51 -10.94
C PRO A 9 3.66 5.27 -11.82
N ARG A 10 2.58 4.62 -12.28
CA ARG A 10 1.57 5.22 -13.16
C ARG A 10 0.72 6.26 -12.44
N VAL A 11 0.29 5.96 -11.22
CA VAL A 11 -0.48 6.90 -10.40
C VAL A 11 0.38 8.09 -10.00
N ASN A 12 1.64 7.87 -9.60
CA ASN A 12 2.54 8.99 -9.30
C ASN A 12 2.77 9.90 -10.52
N HIS A 13 2.93 9.31 -11.71
CA HIS A 13 3.02 10.08 -12.95
C HIS A 13 1.75 10.89 -13.24
N LEU A 14 0.58 10.29 -13.03
CA LEU A 14 -0.70 10.98 -13.19
C LEU A 14 -0.85 12.15 -12.20
N ILE A 15 -0.48 11.97 -10.93
CA ILE A 15 -0.49 13.03 -9.92
C ILE A 15 0.44 14.17 -10.33
N PHE A 16 1.66 13.85 -10.75
CA PHE A 16 2.63 14.84 -11.23
C PHE A 16 2.08 15.70 -12.38
N LYS A 17 1.38 15.07 -13.35
CA LYS A 17 0.81 15.77 -14.49
C LYS A 17 -0.43 16.60 -14.17
N THR A 18 -1.31 16.08 -13.31
CA THR A 18 -2.67 16.65 -13.10
C THR A 18 -2.76 17.60 -11.91
N MET A 19 -1.81 17.52 -10.96
CA MET A 19 -1.83 18.29 -9.72
C MET A 19 -0.51 19.04 -9.51
N PRO A 20 -0.17 20.00 -10.39
CA PRO A 20 1.04 20.80 -10.22
C PRO A 20 0.99 21.58 -8.89
N GLY A 21 2.11 21.61 -8.16
CA GLY A 21 2.23 22.35 -6.89
C GLY A 21 1.66 21.63 -5.65
N ARG A 22 1.14 20.41 -5.79
CA ARG A 22 0.67 19.61 -4.64
C ARG A 22 1.85 19.14 -3.78
N LEU A 23 1.78 19.40 -2.47
CA LEU A 23 2.79 18.98 -1.48
C LEU A 23 2.97 17.44 -1.45
N HIS A 24 1.87 16.69 -1.47
CA HIS A 24 1.87 15.24 -1.51
C HIS A 24 1.73 14.72 -2.94
N ASN A 25 2.88 14.43 -3.55
CA ASN A 25 3.01 14.04 -4.96
C ASN A 25 3.25 12.53 -5.17
N LYS A 26 3.31 11.75 -4.09
CA LYS A 26 3.51 10.30 -4.13
C LYS A 26 2.45 9.58 -3.30
N ILE A 27 1.97 8.45 -3.80
CA ILE A 27 1.13 7.54 -3.01
C ILE A 27 1.97 6.70 -2.05
N LEU A 28 1.40 6.40 -0.89
CA LEU A 28 1.99 5.51 0.11
C LEU A 28 1.44 4.09 -0.04
N PHE A 29 2.23 3.11 0.40
CA PHE A 29 1.82 1.72 0.41
C PHE A 29 1.22 1.35 1.77
N ALA A 30 0.01 0.79 1.76
CA ALA A 30 -0.57 0.12 2.92
C ALA A 30 -1.02 -1.28 2.51
N GLY A 31 -0.36 -2.30 3.04
CA GLY A 31 -0.64 -3.69 2.71
C GLY A 31 0.29 -4.66 3.43
N ARG A 32 0.24 -5.94 3.05
CA ARG A 32 1.13 -6.97 3.59
C ARG A 32 2.59 -6.73 3.16
N GLN A 33 3.51 -7.14 4.02
CA GLN A 33 4.93 -7.16 3.68
C GLN A 33 5.20 -8.19 2.56
N PRO A 34 6.24 -7.98 1.74
CA PRO A 34 6.69 -8.97 0.76
C PRO A 34 6.99 -10.30 1.46
N SER A 35 6.42 -11.39 0.93
CA SER A 35 6.65 -12.74 1.41
C SER A 35 6.75 -13.69 0.22
N ALA A 36 7.51 -14.76 0.39
CA ALA A 36 7.58 -15.85 -0.59
C ALA A 36 6.23 -16.58 -0.69
N ALA A 37 5.46 -16.63 0.40
CA ALA A 37 4.12 -17.17 0.42
C ALA A 37 3.06 -16.09 0.15
N THR A 38 1.95 -16.49 -0.47
CA THR A 38 0.85 -15.56 -0.80
C THR A 38 0.10 -15.07 0.45
N ALA A 39 0.02 -15.88 1.50
CA ALA A 39 -0.64 -15.54 2.75
C ALA A 39 -0.04 -16.34 3.93
N ALA A 40 -0.23 -15.83 5.14
CA ALA A 40 0.04 -16.59 6.36
C ALA A 40 -0.83 -17.86 6.42
N GLY A 41 -0.21 -19.01 6.70
CA GLY A 41 -0.92 -20.29 6.85
C GLY A 41 -1.69 -20.43 8.16
N ASN A 42 -1.41 -19.58 9.16
CA ASN A 42 -2.11 -19.54 10.43
C ASN A 42 -3.14 -18.40 10.45
N LYS A 43 -4.40 -18.72 10.76
CA LYS A 43 -5.52 -17.76 10.84
C LYS A 43 -5.25 -16.61 11.82
N ALA A 44 -4.64 -16.88 12.97
CA ALA A 44 -4.36 -15.85 13.97
C ALA A 44 -3.37 -14.80 13.43
N MET A 45 -2.31 -15.26 12.76
CA MET A 45 -1.33 -14.40 12.09
C MET A 45 -1.97 -13.63 10.94
N HIS A 46 -2.82 -14.27 10.15
CA HIS A 46 -3.57 -13.63 9.07
C HIS A 46 -4.43 -12.46 9.57
N LEU A 47 -5.18 -12.66 10.67
CA LEU A 47 -6.01 -11.60 11.26
C LEU A 47 -5.17 -10.46 11.84
N MET A 48 -4.01 -10.79 12.43
CA MET A 48 -3.06 -9.79 12.91
C MET A 48 -2.54 -8.93 11.76
N GLU A 49 -2.12 -9.53 10.65
CA GLU A 49 -1.67 -8.81 9.45
C GLU A 49 -2.75 -7.86 8.93
N ILE A 50 -4.01 -8.33 8.84
CA ILE A 50 -5.15 -7.52 8.40
C ILE A 50 -5.32 -6.28 9.29
N SER A 51 -5.36 -6.50 10.61
CA SER A 51 -5.49 -5.40 11.57
C SER A 51 -4.35 -4.40 11.44
N HIS A 52 -3.12 -4.87 11.23
CA HIS A 52 -1.95 -4.03 11.12
C HIS A 52 -2.01 -3.11 9.90
N TYR A 53 -2.22 -3.65 8.68
CA TYR A 53 -2.22 -2.79 7.50
C TYR A 53 -3.47 -1.90 7.39
N LEU A 54 -4.61 -2.30 7.99
CA LEU A 54 -5.80 -1.43 8.06
C LEU A 54 -5.55 -0.23 8.98
N LYS A 55 -4.91 -0.44 10.14
CA LYS A 55 -4.52 0.65 11.02
C LYS A 55 -3.55 1.61 10.32
N ASN A 56 -2.56 1.07 9.60
CA ASN A 56 -1.63 1.90 8.84
C ASN A 56 -2.31 2.69 7.72
N ALA A 57 -3.31 2.11 7.05
CA ALA A 57 -4.06 2.78 5.98
C ALA A 57 -4.92 3.95 6.48
N LEU A 58 -5.44 3.85 7.71
CA LEU A 58 -6.33 4.86 8.32
C LEU A 58 -5.61 5.83 9.24
N SER A 59 -4.34 5.56 9.59
CA SER A 59 -3.52 6.49 10.33
C SER A 59 -3.11 7.64 9.42
N LEU A 60 -3.38 8.87 9.85
CA LEU A 60 -2.67 10.03 9.33
C LEU A 60 -1.21 9.85 9.76
N SER A 61 -0.37 9.47 8.81
CA SER A 61 1.08 9.32 9.03
C SER A 61 1.72 10.64 9.41
#